data_AF-A0A9N9IBQ2-F1
#
_entry.id   AF-A0A9N9IBQ2-F1
#
_cell.length_a   1.000
_cell.length_b   1.000
_cell.length_c   1.000
_cell.angle_alpha   90.00
_cell.angle_beta   90.00
_cell.angle_gamma   90.00
#
_symmetry.space_group_name_H-M   'P 1'
#
loop_
_entity.id
_entity.type
_entity.pdbx_description
1 polymer ?
#
loop_
_entity_poly.entity_id
_entity_poly.type
_entity_poly.pdbx_seq_one_letter_code
_entity_poly.pdbx_strand_id
1 'polypeptide(L)'
;DNAPAKVFPSPDPKLLLCITGKYYETKGLAIILETLTKMFVQSKILSMNLCTSQSSSQYLAQVLVPKTAIRLIAKDFNNISLDTTKKIMIDSIEFGLYVHDDDDNTKK
;
A
#
# COMPACT_ATOMS: atom_id res chain seq x y z
N ASP A 1 3.10 -25.61 -23.22
CA ASP A 1 2.10 -24.55 -22.97
C ASP A 1 2.69 -23.43 -22.15
N ASN A 2 3.19 -22.40 -22.84
CA ASN A 2 3.88 -21.26 -22.24
C ASN A 2 2.83 -20.15 -22.00
N ALA A 3 2.20 -20.15 -20.83
CA ALA A 3 1.30 -19.06 -20.45
C ALA A 3 2.14 -17.80 -20.19
N PRO A 4 1.81 -16.63 -20.78
CA PRO A 4 2.55 -15.42 -20.50
C PRO A 4 2.44 -15.10 -19.01
N ALA A 5 3.59 -14.92 -18.34
CA ALA A 5 3.62 -14.40 -16.99
C ALA A 5 2.75 -13.14 -16.95
N LYS A 6 1.69 -13.14 -16.14
CA LYS A 6 0.90 -11.94 -15.88
C LYS A 6 1.87 -10.91 -15.29
N VAL A 7 2.37 -10.02 -16.14
CA VAL A 7 3.13 -8.85 -15.74
C VAL A 7 2.13 -8.00 -14.95
N PHE A 8 2.23 -8.05 -13.63
CA PHE A 8 1.50 -7.11 -12.81
C PHE A 8 1.99 -5.72 -13.18
N PRO A 9 1.09 -4.76 -13.47
CA PRO A 9 1.50 -3.41 -13.81
C PRO A 9 2.39 -2.88 -12.69
N SER A 10 3.49 -2.20 -13.08
CA SER A 10 4.36 -1.50 -12.15
C SER A 10 3.48 -0.70 -11.18
N PRO A 11 3.72 -0.79 -9.85
CA PRO A 11 2.91 -0.05 -8.89
C PRO A 11 2.95 1.43 -9.24
N ASP A 12 1.77 2.06 -9.26
CA ASP A 12 1.64 3.50 -9.48
C ASP A 12 2.57 4.23 -8.49
N PRO A 13 3.48 5.10 -8.95
CA PRO A 13 4.41 5.83 -8.08
C PRO A 13 3.70 6.58 -6.95
N LYS A 14 2.45 7.02 -7.14
CA LYS A 14 1.67 7.68 -6.09
C LYS A 14 1.14 6.70 -5.05
N LEU A 15 0.80 5.46 -5.46
CA LEU A 15 0.49 4.37 -4.52
C LEU A 15 1.73 3.89 -3.77
N LEU A 16 2.92 4.03 -4.37
CA LEU A 16 4.20 3.79 -3.70
C LEU A 16 4.41 4.73 -2.51
N LEU A 17 3.93 5.98 -2.58
CA LEU A 17 4.00 6.91 -1.44
C LEU A 17 3.18 6.43 -0.23
N CYS A 18 2.10 5.69 -0.48
CA CYS A 18 1.38 5.01 0.58
C CYS A 18 2.13 3.81 1.16
N ILE A 19 2.85 3.06 0.32
CA ILE A 19 3.73 1.97 0.77
C ILE A 19 4.81 2.52 1.70
N THR A 20 5.31 3.73 1.43
CA THR A 20 6.32 4.40 2.28
C THR A 20 5.74 5.02 3.55
N GLY A 21 4.46 4.77 3.87
CA GLY A 21 3.86 5.17 5.14
C GLY A 21 3.47 6.65 5.22
N LYS A 22 3.28 7.36 4.11
CA LYS A 22 2.86 8.77 4.18
C LYS A 22 1.40 8.97 4.61
N TYR A 23 0.53 7.99 4.35
CA TYR A 23 -0.90 8.11 4.69
C TYR A 23 -1.22 7.58 6.10
N TYR A 24 -0.76 6.37 6.44
CA TYR A 24 -1.02 5.74 7.74
C TYR A 24 0.12 5.93 8.76
N GLU A 25 1.12 6.74 8.42
CA GLU A 25 2.37 6.88 9.16
C GLU A 25 3.09 5.54 9.41
N THR A 26 4.25 5.59 10.06
CA THR A 26 5.06 4.39 10.34
C THR A 26 4.35 3.43 11.29
N LYS A 27 3.60 3.95 12.27
CA LYS A 27 2.87 3.14 13.26
C LYS A 27 1.68 2.41 12.65
N GLY A 28 0.84 3.11 11.88
CA GLY A 28 -0.32 2.50 11.23
C GLY A 28 0.12 1.50 10.16
N LEU A 29 1.18 1.83 9.40
CA LEU A 29 1.79 0.90 8.46
C LEU A 29 2.28 -0.39 9.14
N ALA A 30 2.94 -0.29 10.30
CA ALA A 30 3.43 -1.44 11.04
C ALA A 30 2.30 -2.39 11.46
N ILE A 31 1.17 -1.85 11.96
CA ILE A 31 0.01 -2.64 12.35
C ILE A 31 -0.61 -3.35 11.13
N ILE A 32 -0.73 -2.66 10.00
CA ILE A 32 -1.24 -3.26 8.75
C ILE A 32 -0.31 -4.39 8.29
N LEU A 33 1.01 -4.13 8.27
CA LEU A 33 2.02 -5.09 7.85
C LEU A 33 2.03 -6.34 8.74
N GLU A 34 2.00 -6.15 10.06
CA GLU A 34 1.93 -7.23 11.04
C GLU A 34 0.67 -8.07 10.84
N THR A 35 -0.48 -7.42 10.70
CA THR A 35 -1.78 -8.08 10.50
C THR A 35 -1.77 -8.91 9.22
N LEU A 36 -1.31 -8.35 8.11
CA LEU A 36 -1.21 -9.05 6.83
C LEU A 36 -0.22 -10.21 6.89
N THR A 37 0.89 -10.05 7.62
CA THR A 37 1.87 -11.12 7.81
C THR A 37 1.25 -12.30 8.57
N LYS A 38 0.54 -12.03 9.66
CA LYS A 38 -0.20 -13.08 10.41
C LYS A 38 -1.26 -13.75 9.53
N MET A 39 -2.03 -12.96 8.79
CA MET A 39 -3.14 -13.47 7.98
C MET A 39 -2.72 -14.25 6.74
N PHE A 40 -1.61 -13.90 6.08
CA PHE A 40 -1.26 -14.45 4.77
C PHE A 40 0.08 -15.19 4.73
N VAL A 41 1.06 -14.80 5.55
CA VAL A 41 2.38 -15.45 5.58
C VAL A 41 2.37 -16.60 6.58
N GLN A 42 1.94 -16.35 7.82
CA GLN A 42 1.92 -17.38 8.87
C GLN A 42 0.87 -18.47 8.61
N SER A 43 -0.26 -18.10 8.01
CA SER A 43 -1.30 -19.04 7.55
C SER A 43 -0.92 -19.86 6.32
N LYS A 44 0.23 -19.58 5.69
CA LYS A 44 0.72 -20.18 4.43
C LYS A 44 -0.25 -20.01 3.24
N ILE A 45 -1.15 -19.02 3.29
CA ILE A 45 -2.04 -18.69 2.17
C ILE A 45 -1.23 -18.07 1.01
N LEU A 46 -0.23 -17.23 1.30
CA LEU A 46 0.77 -16.77 0.33
C LEU A 46 1.76 -17.89 0.04
N SER A 47 1.35 -18.84 -0.80
CA SER A 47 2.27 -19.79 -1.42
C SER A 47 3.02 -19.13 -2.57
N MET A 48 4.23 -19.63 -2.86
CA MET A 48 5.14 -19.15 -3.91
C MET A 48 4.47 -19.05 -5.29
N ASN A 49 3.42 -19.85 -5.53
CA ASN A 49 2.60 -19.85 -6.74
C ASN A 49 1.74 -18.59 -6.94
N LEU A 50 1.47 -17.81 -5.89
CA LEU A 50 0.71 -16.55 -5.96
C LEU A 50 1.64 -15.32 -6.11
N CYS A 51 2.91 -15.46 -5.75
CA CYS A 51 3.93 -14.42 -5.84
C CYS A 51 4.78 -14.64 -7.11
N THR A 52 4.18 -14.50 -8.30
CA THR A 52 4.73 -14.99 -9.58
C THR A 52 6.07 -14.38 -10.05
N SER A 53 6.78 -13.57 -9.24
CA SER A 53 8.17 -13.17 -9.49
C SER A 53 8.85 -12.45 -8.30
N GLN A 54 8.20 -12.37 -7.14
CA GLN A 54 8.66 -11.57 -5.99
C GLN A 54 8.71 -12.43 -4.73
N SER A 55 9.55 -12.07 -3.77
CA SER A 55 9.47 -12.70 -2.44
C SER A 55 8.11 -12.40 -1.80
N SER A 56 7.63 -13.28 -0.91
CA SER A 56 6.36 -13.05 -0.20
C SER A 56 6.36 -11.71 0.55
N SER A 57 7.51 -11.26 1.04
CA SER A 57 7.67 -9.95 1.68
C SER A 57 7.50 -8.78 0.70
N GLN A 58 8.09 -8.87 -0.49
CA GLN A 58 7.94 -7.85 -1.54
C GLN A 58 6.49 -7.74 -2.01
N TYR A 59 5.84 -8.88 -2.26
CA TYR A 59 4.43 -8.89 -2.66
C TYR A 59 3.52 -8.30 -1.57
N LEU A 60 3.81 -8.62 -0.30
CA LEU A 60 3.06 -8.09 0.82
C LEU A 60 3.17 -6.56 0.92
N ALA A 61 4.40 -6.03 0.83
CA ALA A 61 4.63 -4.59 0.88
C ALA A 61 4.11 -3.85 -0.37
N GLN A 62 4.37 -4.37 -1.58
CA GLN A 62 4.10 -3.65 -2.82
C GLN A 62 2.66 -3.80 -3.33
N VAL A 63 1.97 -4.86 -2.93
CA VAL A 63 0.63 -5.17 -3.47
C VAL A 63 -0.42 -5.24 -2.36
N LEU A 64 -0.18 -6.02 -1.30
CA LEU A 64 -1.21 -6.25 -0.29
C LEU A 64 -1.43 -5.03 0.60
N VAL A 65 -0.37 -4.36 1.05
CA VAL A 65 -0.48 -3.15 1.88
C VAL A 65 -1.28 -2.06 1.16
N PRO A 66 -0.96 -1.63 -0.08
CA PRO A 66 -1.77 -0.64 -0.81
C PRO A 66 -3.21 -1.07 -1.03
N LYS A 67 -3.43 -2.32 -1.44
CA LYS A 67 -4.80 -2.83 -1.65
C LYS A 67 -5.61 -2.81 -0.36
N THR A 68 -4.98 -3.11 0.76
CA THR A 68 -5.63 -3.08 2.09
C THR A 68 -5.94 -1.66 2.49
N ALA A 69 -5.00 -0.73 2.34
CA ALA A 69 -5.19 0.69 2.62
C ALA A 69 -6.35 1.28 1.80
N ILE A 70 -6.39 1.05 0.48
CA ILE A 70 -7.51 1.49 -0.37
C ILE A 70 -8.84 0.91 0.13
N ARG A 71 -8.88 -0.37 0.52
CA ARG A 71 -10.12 -0.99 1.02
C ARG A 71 -10.55 -0.46 2.39
N LEU A 72 -9.61 -0.12 3.27
CA LEU A 72 -9.90 0.50 4.57
C LEU A 72 -10.56 1.86 4.36
N ILE A 73 -9.94 2.72 3.56
CA ILE A 73 -10.51 4.04 3.23
C ILE A 73 -11.89 3.87 2.56
N ALA A 74 -12.02 2.95 1.59
CA ALA A 74 -13.32 2.72 0.95
C ALA A 74 -14.40 2.37 1.98
N LYS A 75 -14.08 1.50 2.94
CA LYS A 75 -14.99 1.09 4.01
C LYS A 75 -15.37 2.25 4.92
N ASP A 76 -14.43 3.13 5.26
CA ASP A 76 -14.67 4.31 6.09
C ASP A 76 -15.63 5.32 5.43
N PHE A 77 -15.65 5.35 4.10
CA PHE A 77 -16.53 6.19 3.28
C PHE A 77 -17.74 5.41 2.72
N ASN A 78 -18.29 4.44 3.45
CA ASN A 78 -19.48 3.66 3.05
C ASN A 78 -19.31 2.87 1.73
N ASN A 79 -18.14 2.27 1.50
CA ASN A 79 -17.79 1.46 0.34
C ASN A 79 -17.88 2.21 -1.01
N ILE A 80 -17.38 3.44 -1.07
CA ILE A 80 -17.17 4.17 -2.33
C ILE A 80 -16.29 3.39 -3.33
N SER A 81 -16.32 3.81 -4.59
CA SER A 81 -15.52 3.17 -5.65
C SER A 81 -14.02 3.24 -5.36
N LEU A 82 -13.27 2.19 -5.73
CA LEU A 82 -11.82 2.14 -5.51
C LEU A 82 -11.09 3.29 -6.21
N ASP A 83 -11.59 3.77 -7.35
CA ASP A 83 -10.98 4.90 -8.05
C ASP A 83 -11.23 6.22 -7.32
N THR A 84 -12.41 6.41 -6.73
CA THR A 84 -12.66 7.52 -5.81
C THR A 84 -11.74 7.43 -4.60
N THR A 85 -11.57 6.23 -4.03
CA THR A 85 -10.70 6.03 -2.87
C THR A 85 -9.24 6.33 -3.17
N LYS A 86 -8.72 5.91 -4.34
CA LYS A 86 -7.36 6.25 -4.76
C LYS A 86 -7.17 7.76 -4.86
N LYS A 87 -8.16 8.50 -5.37
CA LYS A 87 -8.12 9.97 -5.43
C LYS A 87 -8.03 10.57 -4.03
N ILE A 88 -8.94 10.19 -3.12
CA ILE A 88 -8.91 10.63 -1.71
C ILE A 88 -7.55 10.37 -1.07
N MET A 89 -7.01 9.17 -1.28
CA MET A 89 -5.71 8.77 -0.75
C MET A 89 -4.57 9.66 -1.28
N ILE A 90 -4.55 9.95 -2.58
CA ILE A 90 -3.56 10.82 -3.22
C ILE A 90 -3.71 12.26 -2.72
N ASP A 91 -4.94 12.78 -2.72
CA ASP A 91 -5.24 14.15 -2.30
C ASP A 91 -4.86 14.37 -0.83
N SER A 92 -5.07 13.36 0.03
CA SER A 92 -4.69 13.41 1.45
C SER A 92 -3.17 13.43 1.66
N ILE A 93 -2.42 12.69 0.84
CA ILE A 93 -0.96 12.70 0.87
C ILE A 93 -0.44 14.07 0.44
N GLU A 94 -0.98 14.61 -0.65
CA GLU A 94 -0.60 15.93 -1.17
C GLU A 94 -0.92 17.03 -0.15
N PHE A 95 -2.09 16.96 0.49
CA PHE A 95 -2.45 17.85 1.58
C PHE A 95 -1.50 17.72 2.78
N GLY A 96 -1.18 16.48 3.20
CA GLY A 96 -0.24 16.24 4.29
C GLY A 96 1.16 16.79 3.99
N LEU A 97 1.63 16.67 2.75
CA LEU A 97 2.87 17.31 2.31
C LEU A 97 2.75 18.82 2.40
N TYR A 98 1.73 19.42 1.80
CA TYR A 98 1.54 20.87 1.84
C TYR A 98 1.46 21.45 3.26
N VAL A 99 0.76 20.78 4.19
CA VAL A 99 0.59 21.25 5.58
C VAL A 99 1.85 21.07 6.42
N HIS A 100 2.68 20.07 6.10
CA HIS A 100 3.86 19.70 6.87
C HIS A 100 5.18 19.90 6.10
N ASP A 101 5.14 20.63 4.98
CA ASP A 101 6.33 20.97 4.16
C ASP A 101 7.17 22.09 4.79
N ASP A 102 6.78 22.59 5.96
CA ASP A 102 7.59 23.52 6.75
C ASP A 102 8.47 22.76 7.77
N ASP A 103 9.78 23.01 7.66
CA ASP A 103 10.89 22.70 8.58
C ASP A 103 11.82 21.50 8.30
N ASP A 104 12.36 21.42 7.09
CA ASP A 104 13.69 20.77 6.88
C ASP A 104 14.73 21.71 6.23
N ASN A 105 14.56 23.04 6.40
CA ASN A 105 15.54 24.03 5.91
C ASN A 105 16.08 25.01 6.96
N THR A 106 15.92 24.70 8.26
CA THR A 106 16.57 25.47 9.34
C THR A 106 16.96 24.61 10.52
N LYS A 107 17.99 23.75 10.39
CA LYS A 107 19.05 23.58 11.41
C LYS A 107 20.37 23.21 10.73
N LYS A 108 21.11 24.27 10.39
CA LYS A 108 22.53 24.30 10.06
C LYS A 108 23.37 24.13 11.32
#